data_AF-A0A8T2HS22-F1
#
_entry.id   AF-A0A8T2HS22-F1
#
_cell.length_a   1.000
_cell.length_b   1.000
_cell.length_c   1.000
_cell.angle_alpha   90.00
_cell.angle_beta   90.00
_cell.angle_gamma   90.00
#
_symmetry.space_group_name_H-M   'P 1'
#
loop_
_entity.id
_entity.type
_entity.pdbx_description
1 polymer ?
#
loop_
_entity_poly.entity_id
_entity_poly.type
_entity_poly.pdbx_seq_one_letter_code
_entity_poly.pdbx_strand_id
1 'polypeptide(L)'
;MGLESWKYEEVEKLLEEAEEALKGCKAWFPQLFRKILKSQLGEPAEGYLAAVRRKFPRDFRSQTLGRAVSRAATEEVTTASFQKTNAVAQMHTCAFCGSEGRDLSLCAGCKKVRYCSRSCQKAGWKSGHKDTCGKKEEKEAGGD
;
A
#
# COMPACT_ATOMS: atom_id res chain seq x y z
N MET A 1 1.60 -7.29 17.32
CA MET A 1 0.66 -6.36 16.65
C MET A 1 -0.25 -7.18 15.76
N GLY A 2 -1.57 -7.13 15.98
CA GLY A 2 -2.53 -7.98 15.27
C GLY A 2 -2.60 -7.62 13.78
N LEU A 3 -2.51 -8.63 12.91
CA LEU A 3 -2.59 -8.46 11.47
C LEU A 3 -4.06 -8.25 11.08
N GLU A 4 -4.45 -6.99 10.87
CA GLU A 4 -5.82 -6.65 10.47
C GLU A 4 -6.05 -7.03 9.00
N SER A 5 -7.07 -7.85 8.76
CA SER A 5 -7.44 -8.31 7.40
C SER A 5 -8.53 -7.42 6.83
N TRP A 6 -8.52 -7.22 5.50
CA TRP A 6 -9.59 -6.49 4.81
C TRP A 6 -10.93 -7.23 4.92
N LYS A 7 -12.00 -6.49 5.22
CA LYS A 7 -13.39 -6.93 5.04
C LYS A 7 -13.88 -6.63 3.64
N TYR A 8 -14.87 -7.40 3.16
CA TYR A 8 -15.45 -7.18 1.84
C TYR A 8 -16.07 -5.79 1.66
N GLU A 9 -16.73 -5.26 2.69
CA GLU A 9 -17.31 -3.90 2.66
C GLU A 9 -16.24 -2.80 2.48
N GLU A 10 -15.06 -2.99 3.06
CA GLU A 10 -13.96 -2.03 2.99
C GLU A 10 -13.31 -2.04 1.60
N VAL A 11 -13.20 -3.23 1.00
CA VAL A 11 -12.69 -3.37 -0.37
C VAL A 11 -13.67 -2.82 -1.40
N GLU A 12 -14.98 -3.02 -1.21
CA GLU A 12 -16.02 -2.46 -2.08
C GLU A 12 -15.89 -0.93 -2.16
N LYS A 13 -15.76 -0.27 -1.00
CA LYS A 13 -15.56 1.18 -0.93
C LYS A 13 -14.27 1.64 -1.65
N LEU A 14 -13.15 0.93 -1.45
CA LEU A 14 -11.89 1.26 -2.12
C LEU A 14 -11.97 1.11 -3.65
N LEU A 15 -12.68 0.09 -4.13
CA LEU A 15 -12.88 -0.10 -5.56
C LEU A 15 -13.73 1.02 -6.16
N GLU A 16 -14.78 1.47 -5.46
CA GLU A 16 -15.58 2.62 -5.87
C GLU A 16 -14.75 3.91 -5.94
N GLU A 17 -13.94 4.18 -4.90
CA GLU A 17 -13.02 5.32 -4.86
C GLU A 17 -11.99 5.26 -6.01
N ALA A 18 -11.44 4.08 -6.30
CA ALA A 18 -10.51 3.87 -7.40
C ALA A 18 -11.18 4.06 -8.77
N GLU A 19 -12.40 3.54 -8.98
CA GLU A 19 -13.14 3.77 -10.22
C GLU A 19 -13.47 5.26 -10.43
N GLU A 20 -13.82 5.98 -9.37
CA GLU A 20 -14.07 7.42 -9.44
C GLU A 20 -12.78 8.20 -9.77
N ALA A 21 -11.66 7.87 -9.12
CA ALA A 21 -10.36 8.45 -9.45
C ALA A 21 -9.96 8.18 -10.92
N LEU A 22 -10.25 6.97 -11.43
CA LEU A 22 -10.00 6.62 -12.85
C LEU A 22 -10.89 7.41 -13.81
N LYS A 23 -12.11 7.82 -13.44
CA LYS A 23 -12.94 8.73 -14.28
C LYS A 23 -12.32 10.12 -14.39
N GLY A 24 -11.62 10.59 -13.35
CA GLY A 24 -10.86 11.84 -13.35
C GLY A 24 -9.57 11.80 -14.18
N CYS A 25 -9.03 10.61 -14.46
CA CYS A 25 -7.84 10.38 -15.28
C CYS A 25 -8.11 10.55 -16.79
N LYS A 26 -8.61 11.72 -17.21
CA LYS A 26 -9.25 11.93 -18.53
C LYS A 26 -8.35 11.99 -19.77
N ALA A 27 -7.03 11.76 -19.70
CA ALA A 27 -6.18 11.83 -20.90
C ALA A 27 -5.02 10.81 -21.01
N TRP A 28 -4.57 10.21 -19.90
CA TRP A 28 -3.35 9.38 -19.90
C TRP A 28 -3.57 7.89 -19.61
N PHE A 29 -4.81 7.49 -19.32
CA PHE A 29 -5.15 6.11 -19.00
C PHE A 29 -5.91 5.54 -20.19
N PRO A 30 -5.25 4.85 -21.12
CA PRO A 30 -5.91 4.37 -22.31
C PRO A 30 -7.07 3.47 -21.89
N GLN A 31 -8.26 3.77 -22.40
CA GLN A 31 -9.47 2.97 -22.13
C GLN A 31 -9.27 1.49 -22.46
N LEU A 32 -8.30 1.17 -23.33
CA LEU A 32 -7.84 -0.18 -23.62
C LEU A 32 -7.26 -0.90 -22.39
N PHE A 33 -6.42 -0.24 -21.57
CA PHE A 33 -5.90 -0.84 -20.34
C PHE A 33 -7.02 -1.09 -19.33
N ARG A 34 -8.00 -0.20 -19.23
CA ARG A 34 -9.20 -0.42 -18.40
C ARG A 34 -9.96 -1.68 -18.82
N LYS A 35 -10.16 -1.87 -20.13
CA LYS A 35 -10.86 -3.06 -20.67
C LYS A 35 -10.07 -4.34 -20.42
N ILE A 36 -8.76 -4.33 -20.64
CA ILE A 36 -7.89 -5.49 -20.41
C ILE A 36 -7.87 -5.85 -18.92
N LEU A 37 -7.74 -4.87 -18.03
CA LEU A 37 -7.80 -5.11 -16.59
C LEU A 37 -9.15 -5.72 -16.19
N LYS A 38 -10.27 -5.18 -16.69
CA LYS A 38 -11.59 -5.75 -16.41
C LYS A 38 -11.76 -7.17 -16.95
N SER A 39 -11.25 -7.50 -18.14
CA SER A 39 -11.41 -8.85 -18.70
C SER A 39 -10.50 -9.89 -18.03
N GLN A 40 -9.25 -9.51 -17.71
CA GLN A 40 -8.26 -10.44 -17.16
C GLN A 40 -8.41 -10.64 -15.65
N LEU A 41 -8.89 -9.62 -14.91
CA LEU A 41 -9.03 -9.68 -13.45
C LEU A 41 -10.48 -9.73 -12.98
N GLY A 42 -11.44 -9.17 -13.73
CA GLY A 42 -12.83 -9.00 -13.29
C GLY A 42 -13.69 -10.26 -13.41
N GLU A 43 -13.66 -10.97 -14.54
CA GLU A 43 -14.47 -12.18 -14.76
C GLU A 43 -14.14 -13.32 -13.78
N PRO A 44 -12.86 -13.62 -13.48
CA PRO A 44 -12.51 -14.60 -12.45
C PRO A 44 -12.93 -14.16 -11.05
N ALA A 45 -12.91 -12.84 -10.78
CA ALA A 45 -13.27 -12.28 -9.48
C ALA A 45 -14.78 -12.36 -9.21
N GLU A 46 -15.65 -12.10 -10.19
CA GLU A 46 -17.12 -12.20 -10.02
C GLU A 46 -17.58 -13.63 -9.70
N GLY A 47 -17.04 -14.63 -10.40
CA GLY A 47 -17.33 -16.04 -10.11
C GLY A 47 -16.92 -16.43 -8.68
N TYR A 48 -15.75 -15.95 -8.25
CA TYR A 48 -15.27 -16.14 -6.88
C TYR A 48 -16.18 -15.43 -5.86
N LEU A 49 -16.53 -14.16 -6.07
CA LEU A 49 -17.41 -13.40 -5.19
C LEU A 49 -18.80 -14.03 -5.10
N ALA A 50 -19.35 -14.54 -6.20
CA ALA A 50 -20.61 -15.27 -6.21
C ALA A 50 -20.54 -16.57 -5.38
N ALA A 51 -19.42 -17.29 -5.42
CA ALA A 51 -19.21 -18.47 -4.57
C ALA A 51 -19.16 -18.10 -3.08
N VAL A 52 -18.48 -17.00 -2.72
CA VAL A 52 -18.39 -16.53 -1.33
C VAL A 52 -19.74 -15.99 -0.83
N ARG A 53 -20.46 -15.20 -1.63
CA ARG A 53 -21.82 -14.70 -1.31
C ARG A 53 -22.80 -15.84 -1.03
N ARG A 54 -22.74 -16.92 -1.83
CA ARG A 54 -23.56 -18.14 -1.60
C ARG A 54 -23.23 -18.82 -0.27
N LYS A 55 -21.96 -18.83 0.13
CA LYS A 55 -21.50 -19.49 1.36
C LYS A 55 -21.78 -18.68 2.62
N PHE A 56 -21.78 -17.35 2.53
CA PHE A 56 -21.96 -16.45 3.67
C PHE A 56 -23.05 -15.40 3.41
N PRO A 57 -24.30 -15.78 3.13
CA PRO A 57 -25.32 -14.84 2.64
C PRO A 57 -25.68 -13.73 3.65
N ARG A 58 -25.60 -14.00 4.96
CA ARG A 58 -25.98 -13.04 6.01
C ARG A 58 -24.86 -12.08 6.39
N ASP A 59 -23.63 -12.58 6.41
CA ASP A 59 -22.49 -11.85 6.98
C ASP A 59 -21.39 -11.59 5.95
N PHE A 60 -21.65 -11.79 4.65
CA PHE A 60 -20.70 -11.62 3.54
C PHE A 60 -19.87 -10.34 3.66
N ARG A 61 -20.56 -9.20 3.85
CA ARG A 61 -19.94 -7.86 3.96
C ARG A 61 -18.90 -7.78 5.08
N SER A 62 -19.15 -8.46 6.20
CA SER A 62 -18.28 -8.50 7.38
C SER A 62 -17.19 -9.59 7.35
N GLN A 63 -17.23 -10.52 6.38
CA GLN A 63 -16.20 -11.56 6.28
C GLN A 63 -14.86 -10.96 5.86
N THR A 64 -13.78 -11.55 6.35
CA THR A 64 -12.41 -11.18 5.95
C THR A 64 -12.01 -11.89 4.67
N LEU A 65 -11.40 -11.17 3.72
CA LEU A 65 -11.06 -11.69 2.39
C LEU A 65 -10.24 -12.98 2.46
N GLY A 66 -9.21 -13.02 3.31
CA GLY A 66 -8.31 -14.18 3.41
C GLY A 66 -8.98 -15.47 3.94
N ARG A 67 -10.04 -15.36 4.76
CA ARG A 67 -10.72 -16.51 5.36
C ARG A 67 -11.74 -17.16 4.43
N ALA A 68 -12.32 -16.38 3.51
CA ALA A 68 -13.26 -16.87 2.51
C ALA A 68 -12.55 -17.69 1.40
N VAL A 69 -11.31 -17.32 1.04
CA VAL A 69 -10.49 -17.99 0.00
C VAL A 69 -10.04 -19.39 0.45
N SER A 70 -9.54 -19.54 1.69
CA SER A 70 -8.87 -20.76 2.14
C SER A 70 -9.73 -22.03 2.18
N ARG A 71 -11.06 -21.93 2.06
CA ARG A 71 -11.97 -23.10 2.01
C ARG A 71 -12.58 -23.35 0.63
N ALA A 72 -12.16 -22.63 -0.41
CA ALA A 72 -12.76 -22.70 -1.74
C ALA A 72 -11.76 -22.96 -2.88
N ALA A 73 -10.45 -22.84 -2.67
CA ALA A 73 -9.45 -23.02 -3.72
C ALA A 73 -8.27 -23.87 -3.24
N THR A 74 -7.88 -24.83 -4.09
CA THR A 74 -6.57 -25.48 -4.11
C THR A 74 -5.47 -24.41 -4.26
N GLU A 75 -4.47 -24.44 -3.36
CA GLU A 75 -3.11 -23.82 -3.36
C GLU A 75 -2.84 -22.71 -4.42
N GLU A 76 -2.53 -21.43 -4.13
CA GLU A 76 -1.39 -20.87 -3.39
C GLU A 76 -1.67 -19.42 -2.86
N VAL A 77 -2.91 -19.07 -2.53
CA VAL A 77 -3.19 -17.71 -2.01
C VAL A 77 -2.99 -17.67 -0.50
N THR A 78 -1.77 -17.32 -0.08
CA THR A 78 -1.46 -17.17 1.35
C THR A 78 -2.26 -16.01 1.95
N THR A 79 -2.81 -16.20 3.15
CA THR A 79 -3.60 -15.20 3.89
C THR A 79 -2.84 -13.88 4.10
N ALA A 80 -1.51 -13.90 3.99
CA ALA A 80 -0.63 -12.73 4.07
C ALA A 80 -0.88 -11.69 2.98
N SER A 81 -1.27 -12.11 1.76
CA SER A 81 -1.51 -11.19 0.64
C SER A 81 -2.74 -10.28 0.82
N PHE A 82 -3.62 -10.60 1.79
CA PHE A 82 -4.84 -9.82 2.08
C PHE A 82 -4.77 -9.05 3.40
N GLN A 83 -3.57 -8.87 3.94
CA GLN A 83 -3.39 -8.02 5.11
C GLN A 83 -3.54 -6.56 4.70
N LYS A 84 -4.19 -5.76 5.56
CA LYS A 84 -4.14 -4.30 5.45
C LYS A 84 -2.68 -3.88 5.61
N THR A 85 -2.00 -3.65 4.50
CA THR A 85 -0.72 -2.97 4.55
C THR A 85 -1.03 -1.52 4.86
N ASN A 86 -0.39 -0.97 5.89
CA ASN A 86 -0.53 0.45 6.24
C ASN A 86 0.30 1.30 5.28
N ALA A 87 0.08 1.06 3.99
CA ALA A 87 0.89 1.49 2.88
C ALA A 87 0.87 3.02 2.78
N VAL A 88 -0.23 3.64 3.19
CA VAL A 88 -0.37 5.10 3.32
C VAL A 88 0.36 5.63 4.57
N ALA A 89 0.33 4.91 5.69
CA ALA A 89 1.03 5.33 6.91
C ALA A 89 2.57 5.30 6.80
N GLN A 90 3.11 4.69 5.74
CA GLN A 90 4.54 4.67 5.45
C GLN A 90 4.95 5.70 4.38
N MET A 91 4.08 6.67 4.05
CA MET A 91 4.50 7.79 3.20
C MET A 91 5.42 8.74 3.97
N HIS A 92 6.51 9.10 3.30
CA HIS A 92 7.53 9.99 3.81
C HIS A 92 7.77 11.11 2.82
N THR A 93 8.08 12.29 3.34
CA THR A 93 8.34 13.48 2.55
C THR A 93 9.84 13.68 2.35
N CYS A 94 10.25 13.99 1.12
CA CYS A 94 11.63 14.32 0.81
C CYS A 94 12.00 15.67 1.45
N ALA A 95 13.05 15.67 2.27
CA ALA A 95 13.51 16.88 2.97
C ALA A 95 14.06 17.97 2.05
N PHE A 96 14.27 17.68 0.77
CA PHE A 96 14.74 18.65 -0.21
C PHE A 96 13.62 19.12 -1.16
N CYS A 97 12.96 18.21 -1.88
CA CYS A 97 12.00 18.56 -2.92
C CYS A 97 10.53 18.45 -2.51
N GLY A 98 10.23 18.00 -1.29
CA GLY A 98 8.86 17.84 -0.80
C GLY A 98 8.08 16.67 -1.41
N SER A 99 8.64 15.93 -2.36
CA SER A 99 7.96 14.77 -2.94
C SER A 99 7.72 13.68 -1.89
N GLU A 100 6.54 13.07 -1.95
CA GLU A 100 6.14 11.99 -1.07
C GLU A 100 6.44 10.63 -1.69
N GLY A 101 6.82 9.67 -0.87
CA GLY A 101 7.03 8.29 -1.30
C GLY A 101 7.20 7.36 -0.13
N ARG A 102 7.12 6.05 -0.36
CA ARG A 102 7.35 5.05 0.68
C ARG A 102 8.83 4.77 0.87
N ASP A 103 9.54 4.61 -0.23
CA ASP A 103 10.94 4.14 -0.23
C ASP A 103 11.94 5.31 -0.26
N LEU A 104 11.79 6.25 0.67
CA LEU A 104 12.78 7.32 0.82
C LEU A 104 13.95 6.84 1.69
N SER A 105 15.16 7.16 1.25
CA SER A 105 16.39 6.82 1.95
C SER A 105 16.68 7.80 3.09
N LEU A 106 16.97 7.27 4.27
CA LEU A 106 17.45 8.07 5.40
C LEU A 106 18.85 8.63 5.12
N CYS A 107 19.13 9.81 5.69
CA CYS A 107 20.50 10.31 5.74
C CYS A 107 21.38 9.33 6.53
N ALA A 108 22.49 8.89 5.93
CA ALA A 108 23.38 7.90 6.55
C ALA A 108 24.07 8.42 7.83
N GLY A 109 24.27 9.74 7.93
CA GLY A 109 24.87 10.39 9.10
C GLY A 109 23.90 10.47 10.28
N CYS A 110 22.86 11.31 10.14
CA CYS A 110 21.96 11.60 11.25
C CYS A 110 20.78 10.63 11.39
N LYS A 111 20.38 9.93 10.32
CA LYS A 111 19.12 9.15 10.24
C LYS A 111 17.85 9.92 10.65
N LYS A 112 17.86 11.26 10.63
CA LYS A 112 16.70 12.11 10.99
C LYS A 112 15.84 12.52 9.79
N VAL A 113 16.48 12.77 8.64
CA VAL A 113 15.82 13.23 7.41
C VAL A 113 15.87 12.17 6.32
N ARG A 114 14.92 12.25 5.38
CA ARG A 114 14.71 11.31 4.28
C ARG A 114 14.81 12.00 2.92
N TYR A 115 15.31 11.30 1.91
CA TYR A 115 15.44 11.80 0.54
C TYR A 115 14.95 10.76 -0.47
N CYS A 116 14.24 11.21 -1.51
CA CYS A 116 13.76 10.34 -2.58
C CYS A 116 14.87 9.84 -3.51
N SER A 117 16.04 10.48 -3.49
CA SER A 117 17.16 10.12 -4.36
C SER A 117 18.50 10.63 -3.82
N ARG A 118 19.60 10.07 -4.34
CA ARG A 118 20.95 10.55 -4.07
C ARG A 118 21.16 12.00 -4.53
N SER A 119 20.49 12.43 -5.60
CA SER A 119 20.56 13.82 -6.05
C SER A 119 19.90 14.78 -5.05
N CYS A 120 18.71 14.45 -4.55
CA CYS A 120 18.04 15.22 -3.50
C CYS A 120 18.85 15.26 -2.19
N GLN A 121 19.51 14.16 -1.82
CA GLN A 121 20.41 14.14 -0.66
C GLN A 121 21.60 15.10 -0.84
N LYS A 122 22.26 15.08 -2.01
CA LYS A 122 23.38 16.00 -2.30
C LYS A 122 22.93 17.46 -2.35
N ALA A 123 21.75 17.73 -2.88
CA ALA A 123 21.19 19.07 -2.93
C ALA A 123 20.81 19.58 -1.53
N GLY A 124 20.08 18.77 -0.75
CA GLY A 124 19.76 19.08 0.65
C GLY A 124 21.00 19.29 1.52
N TRP A 125 22.08 18.53 1.27
CA TRP A 125 23.38 18.76 1.91
C TRP A 125 23.92 20.17 1.67
N LYS A 126 23.92 20.62 0.40
CA LYS A 126 24.40 21.95 0.02
C LYS A 126 23.48 23.07 0.49
N SER A 127 22.18 22.82 0.59
CA SER A 127 21.16 23.79 1.03
C SER A 127 21.12 24.02 2.54
N GLY A 128 21.99 23.37 3.33
CA GLY A 128 22.11 23.63 4.77
C GLY A 128 21.95 22.40 5.67
N HIS A 129 21.62 21.22 5.12
CA HIS A 129 21.59 20.01 5.94
C HIS A 129 22.98 19.68 6.52
N LYS A 130 24.07 20.04 5.82
CA LYS A 130 25.44 19.85 6.31
C LYS A 130 25.67 20.47 7.70
N ASP A 131 25.03 21.60 7.98
CA ASP A 131 25.24 22.39 9.19
C ASP A 131 24.44 21.82 10.38
N THR A 132 23.39 21.04 10.08
CA THR A 132 22.48 20.43 11.05
C THR A 132 22.62 18.90 11.14
N CYS A 133 23.49 18.31 10.31
CA CYS A 133 23.70 16.87 10.27
C CYS A 133 24.57 16.41 11.45
N GLY A 134 23.95 16.23 12.62
CA GLY A 134 24.59 15.58 13.78
C GLY A 134 24.76 14.06 13.60
N LYS A 135 25.83 13.49 14.16
CA LYS A 135 25.98 12.03 14.31
C LYS A 135 24.93 11.51 15.30
N LYS A 136 24.51 10.24 15.13
CA LYS A 136 23.51 9.59 15.98
C LYS A 136 23.90 9.70 17.46
N GLU A 137 22.92 9.93 18.32
CA GLU A 137 23.00 9.46 19.69
C GLU A 137 22.84 7.93 19.68
N GLU A 138 23.76 7.24 20.34
CA GLU A 138 23.62 5.82 20.67
C GLU A 138 22.40 5.66 21.57
N LYS A 139 21.40 4.89 21.11
CA LYS A 139 20.49 4.21 22.04
C LYS A 139 20.98 2.79 22.20
N GLU A 140 21.70 2.62 23.31
CA GLU A 140 21.77 1.49 24.25
C GLU A 140 21.14 0.15 23.83
N ALA A 141 21.91 -0.91 24.05
CA ALA A 141 21.46 -2.29 24.11
C ALA A 141 20.85 -2.63 25.49
N GLY A 142 19.88 -3.56 25.51
CA GLY A 142 19.33 -4.24 26.71
C GLY A 142 17.91 -3.78 27.08
N GLY A 143 16.85 -4.60 26.99
CA GLY A 143 16.43 -5.68 27.92
C GLY A 143 15.05 -5.24 28.47
N ASP A 144 13.97 -6.03 28.52
CA ASP A 144 13.72 -7.40 29.01
C ASP A 144 12.61 -8.07 28.16
#